data_AF-W1XHU2-F1
#
_entry.id   AF-W1XHU2-F1
#
_cell.length_a   1.000
_cell.length_b   1.000
_cell.length_c   1.000
_cell.angle_alpha   90.00
_cell.angle_beta   90.00
_cell.angle_gamma   90.00
#
_symmetry.space_group_name_H-M   'P 1'
#
loop_
_entity.id
_entity.type
_entity.pdbx_description
1 polymer ?
#
loop_
_entity_poly.entity_id
_entity_poly.type
_entity_poly.pdbx_seq_one_letter_code
_entity_poly.pdbx_strand_id
1 'polypeptide(L)'
;LARIDSVEREPYIWSQLPTEFTIRQSTGGTMNTQIVPDAATCPACLAEMNTPGERRYRYPFINCTHCGPRFTIIRAMPYDRPFTVMAAFPLCPACDKEYRDPLDRR
;
A
#
# COMPACT_ATOMS: atom_id res chain seq x y z
N LEU A 1 7.41 -8.45 -0.30
CA LEU A 1 8.44 -7.38 -0.22
C LEU A 1 8.98 -7.25 1.20
N ALA A 2 8.11 -7.18 2.22
CA ALA A 2 8.57 -7.15 3.61
C ALA A 2 9.25 -8.47 4.03
N ARG A 3 10.30 -8.34 4.83
CA ARG A 3 10.83 -9.40 5.69
C ARG A 3 10.60 -8.97 7.13
N ILE A 4 10.01 -9.83 7.94
CA ILE A 4 9.82 -9.57 9.38
C ILE A 4 11.13 -9.94 10.07
N ASP A 5 11.82 -8.96 10.63
CA ASP A 5 13.09 -9.17 11.34
C ASP A 5 12.87 -9.61 12.80
N SER A 6 11.86 -9.05 13.47
CA SER A 6 11.48 -9.41 14.84
C SER A 6 9.98 -9.22 15.08
N VAL A 7 9.46 -9.89 16.10
CA VAL A 7 8.09 -9.71 16.61
C VAL A 7 8.15 -9.68 18.13
N GLU A 8 7.75 -8.56 18.71
CA GLU A 8 7.59 -8.39 20.16
C GLU A 8 6.11 -8.53 20.54
N ARG A 9 5.84 -9.09 21.72
CA ARG A 9 4.48 -9.29 22.23
C ARG A 9 4.46 -8.95 23.71
N GLU A 10 3.54 -8.07 24.09
CA GLU A 10 3.30 -7.71 25.48
C GLU A 10 1.81 -7.87 25.81
N PRO A 11 1.45 -8.29 27.03
CA PRO A 11 0.08 -8.22 27.49
C PRO A 11 -0.40 -6.76 27.53
N TYR A 12 -1.53 -6.48 26.90
CA TYR A 12 -2.15 -5.16 26.94
C TYR A 12 -3.55 -5.27 27.57
N ILE A 13 -3.81 -4.47 28.60
CA ILE A 13 -5.11 -4.41 29.27
C ILE A 13 -5.88 -3.22 28.73
N TRP A 14 -6.96 -3.51 28.00
CA TRP A 14 -7.87 -2.49 27.51
C TRP A 14 -8.68 -1.88 28.64
N SER A 15 -8.67 -0.55 28.79
CA SER A 15 -9.62 0.17 29.65
C SER A 15 -11.05 0.09 29.11
N GLN A 16 -11.18 0.03 27.78
CA GLN A 16 -12.41 -0.22 27.06
C GLN A 16 -12.08 -1.07 25.82
N LEU A 17 -12.81 -2.17 25.64
CA LEU A 17 -12.63 -3.02 24.46
C LEU A 17 -13.12 -2.29 23.20
N PRO A 18 -12.34 -2.31 22.10
CA PRO A 18 -12.79 -1.78 20.82
C PRO A 18 -13.94 -2.63 20.29
N THR A 19 -14.92 -1.97 19.67
CA THR A 19 -16.10 -2.63 19.08
C THR A 19 -15.86 -3.12 17.66
N GLU A 20 -14.82 -2.61 17.00
CA GLU A 20 -14.47 -2.91 15.62
C GLU A 20 -12.96 -2.80 15.38
N PHE A 21 -12.51 -3.38 14.27
CA PHE A 21 -11.14 -3.24 13.77
C PHE A 21 -11.14 -2.33 12.54
N THR A 22 -10.33 -1.26 12.57
CA THR A 22 -10.23 -0.30 11.47
C THR A 22 -8.78 0.08 11.19
N ILE A 23 -8.46 0.25 9.91
CA ILE A 23 -7.19 0.84 9.46
C ILE A 23 -7.37 2.36 9.48
N ARG A 24 -6.58 3.06 10.30
CA ARG A 24 -6.66 4.52 10.45
C ARG A 24 -5.62 5.23 9.59
N GLN A 25 -5.85 6.53 9.37
CA GLN A 25 -4.88 7.39 8.70
C GLN A 25 -3.56 7.42 9.44
N SER A 26 -2.47 7.45 8.68
CA SER A 26 -1.13 7.50 9.24
C SER A 26 -0.93 8.81 10.03
N THR A 27 -0.29 8.73 11.19
CA THR A 27 0.07 9.89 12.01
C THR A 27 1.59 10.03 12.07
N GLY A 28 2.08 11.26 12.32
CA GLY A 28 3.52 11.50 12.46
C GLY A 28 4.12 10.80 13.67
N GLY A 29 5.37 10.36 13.58
CA GLY A 29 6.08 9.68 14.67
C GLY A 29 7.53 9.37 14.32
N THR A 30 8.33 8.99 15.32
CA THR A 30 9.71 8.55 15.14
C THR A 30 9.77 7.25 14.33
N MET A 31 10.56 7.29 13.26
CA MET A 31 10.73 6.21 12.29
C MET A 31 11.41 4.97 12.90
N ASN A 32 10.75 3.82 12.81
CA ASN A 32 11.33 2.50 13.10
C ASN A 32 11.16 1.49 11.95
N THR A 33 10.69 1.94 10.77
CA THR A 33 10.34 1.06 9.65
C THR A 33 11.31 1.21 8.47
N GLN A 34 11.73 0.07 7.92
CA GLN A 34 12.59 0.02 6.73
C GLN A 34 11.79 0.37 5.48
N ILE A 35 12.33 1.26 4.64
CA ILE A 35 11.76 1.52 3.32
C ILE A 35 12.14 0.35 2.40
N VAL A 36 11.13 -0.30 1.80
CA VAL A 36 11.37 -1.37 0.83
C VAL A 36 11.95 -0.80 -0.47
N PRO A 37 12.92 -1.49 -1.11
CA PRO A 37 13.40 -1.12 -2.44
C PRO A 37 12.29 -1.15 -3.49
N ASP A 38 12.53 -0.50 -4.63
CA ASP A 38 11.68 -0.63 -5.81
C ASP A 38 11.62 -2.10 -6.28
N ALA A 39 10.45 -2.52 -6.76
CA ALA A 39 10.21 -3.90 -7.15
C ALA A 39 9.64 -3.99 -8.57
N ALA A 40 10.18 -4.91 -9.37
CA ALA A 40 9.64 -5.21 -10.69
C ALA A 40 8.19 -5.71 -10.62
N THR A 41 7.43 -5.53 -11.70
CA THR A 41 6.03 -5.92 -11.83
C THR A 41 5.82 -7.39 -11.44
N CYS A 42 4.89 -7.66 -10.51
CA CYS A 42 4.61 -9.02 -10.06
C CYS A 42 3.77 -9.81 -11.09
N PRO A 43 3.73 -11.16 -11.01
CA PRO A 43 2.96 -11.98 -11.94
C PRO A 43 1.48 -11.59 -12.05
N ALA A 44 0.85 -11.19 -10.93
CA ALA A 44 -0.56 -10.80 -10.92
C ALA A 44 -0.81 -9.48 -11.70
N CYS A 45 0.06 -8.48 -11.54
CA CYS A 45 -0.05 -7.26 -12.33
C CYS A 45 0.28 -7.52 -13.80
N LEU A 46 1.27 -8.38 -14.09
CA LEU A 46 1.61 -8.74 -15.46
C LEU A 46 0.45 -9.46 -16.16
N ALA A 47 -0.25 -10.36 -15.46
CA ALA A 47 -1.45 -11.02 -15.98
C ALA A 47 -2.54 -9.99 -16.30
N GLU A 48 -2.90 -9.11 -15.37
CA GLU A 48 -3.92 -8.07 -15.58
C GLU A 48 -3.58 -7.12 -16.74
N MET A 49 -2.31 -6.70 -16.84
CA MET A 49 -1.83 -5.86 -17.93
C MET A 49 -1.99 -6.53 -19.30
N ASN A 50 -1.92 -7.86 -19.34
CA ASN A 50 -1.97 -8.65 -20.57
C ASN A 50 -3.36 -9.24 -20.88
N THR A 51 -4.34 -9.14 -19.97
CA THR A 51 -5.70 -9.64 -20.19
C THR A 51 -6.58 -8.59 -20.89
N PRO A 52 -7.01 -8.81 -22.14
CA PRO A 52 -7.96 -7.92 -22.80
C PRO A 52 -9.28 -7.86 -22.02
N GLY A 53 -9.85 -6.66 -21.89
CA GLY A 53 -11.08 -6.43 -21.12
C GLY A 53 -10.85 -6.03 -19.67
N GLU A 54 -9.66 -6.25 -19.12
CA GLU A 54 -9.27 -5.65 -17.84
C GLU A 54 -9.14 -4.13 -17.95
N ARG A 55 -9.55 -3.40 -16.91
CA ARG A 55 -9.49 -1.93 -16.90
C ARG A 55 -8.06 -1.41 -17.05
N ARG A 56 -7.07 -2.20 -16.62
CA ARG A 56 -5.64 -1.87 -16.71
C ARG A 56 -4.92 -2.60 -17.85
N TYR A 57 -5.64 -3.09 -18.85
CA TYR A 57 -5.02 -3.68 -20.04
C TYR A 57 -4.04 -2.69 -20.69
N ARG A 58 -2.78 -3.12 -20.86
CA ARG A 58 -1.65 -2.32 -21.37
C ARG A 58 -1.37 -1.01 -20.60
N TYR A 59 -1.80 -0.90 -19.35
CA TYR A 59 -1.56 0.29 -18.53
C TYR A 59 -0.09 0.34 -18.04
N PRO A 60 0.71 1.34 -18.45
CA PRO A 60 2.17 1.32 -18.26
C PRO A 60 2.62 1.57 -16.82
N PHE A 61 1.73 2.11 -15.98
CA PHE A 61 2.02 2.38 -14.56
C PHE A 61 1.32 1.39 -13.63
N ILE A 62 1.05 0.17 -14.09
CA ILE A 62 0.40 -0.85 -13.27
C ILE A 62 1.29 -1.28 -12.10
N ASN A 63 0.75 -1.18 -10.88
CA ASN A 63 1.37 -1.71 -9.68
C ASN A 63 0.30 -2.13 -8.66
N CYS A 64 0.72 -2.89 -7.65
CA CYS A 64 -0.10 -3.26 -6.49
C CYS A 64 0.72 -3.13 -5.20
N THR A 65 0.15 -3.55 -4.06
CA THR A 65 0.85 -3.59 -2.76
C THR A 65 2.16 -4.39 -2.80
N HIS A 66 2.30 -5.35 -3.72
CA HIS A 66 3.45 -6.26 -3.83
C HIS A 66 4.53 -5.86 -4.85
N CYS A 67 4.35 -4.83 -5.67
CA CYS A 67 5.33 -4.42 -6.69
C CYS A 67 5.27 -2.94 -7.06
N GLY A 68 6.16 -2.49 -7.93
CA GLY A 68 6.24 -1.12 -8.43
C GLY A 68 7.24 -0.26 -7.65
N PRO A 69 7.30 1.04 -7.96
CA PRO A 69 8.21 1.96 -7.30
C PRO A 69 7.85 2.10 -5.82
N ARG A 70 8.89 2.26 -5.00
CA ARG A 70 8.82 2.44 -3.55
C ARG A 70 9.78 3.56 -3.18
N PHE A 71 11.04 3.24 -2.89
CA PHE A 71 12.06 4.21 -2.51
C PHE A 71 12.12 5.41 -3.46
N THR A 72 12.03 5.18 -4.78
CA THR A 72 12.12 6.24 -5.80
C THR A 72 10.99 7.28 -5.79
N ILE A 73 9.85 6.99 -5.15
CA ILE A 73 8.67 7.87 -5.17
C ILE A 73 8.30 8.44 -3.79
N ILE A 74 8.98 8.03 -2.73
CA ILE A 74 8.69 8.49 -1.37
C ILE A 74 9.33 9.86 -1.14
N ARG A 75 8.56 10.82 -0.63
CA ARG A 75 9.04 12.16 -0.24
C ARG A 75 9.30 12.27 1.25
N ALA A 76 8.42 11.66 2.05
CA ALA A 76 8.49 11.66 3.51
C ALA A 76 7.80 10.43 4.07
N MET A 77 7.98 10.21 5.37
CA MET A 77 7.34 9.13 6.12
C MET A 77 6.30 9.73 7.08
N PRO A 78 5.23 9.00 7.44
CA PRO A 78 4.93 7.60 7.14
C PRO A 78 4.67 7.31 5.64
N TYR A 79 4.87 6.06 5.22
CA TYR A 79 4.58 5.65 3.83
C TYR A 79 3.07 5.71 3.59
N ASP A 80 2.63 6.84 3.06
CA ASP A 80 1.23 7.10 2.71
C ASP A 80 1.18 7.91 1.41
N ARG A 81 0.10 7.77 0.64
CA ARG A 81 -0.03 8.39 -0.68
C ARG A 81 0.26 9.89 -0.69
N PRO A 82 -0.21 10.71 0.28
CA PRO A 82 0.08 12.15 0.33
C PRO A 82 1.57 12.50 0.45
N PHE A 83 2.39 11.56 0.96
CA PHE A 83 3.83 11.74 1.16
C PHE A 83 4.67 11.10 0.06
N THR A 84 4.08 10.88 -1.12
CA THR A 84 4.76 10.35 -2.31
C THR A 84 4.62 11.29 -3.51
N VAL A 85 5.35 11.01 -4.59
CA VAL A 85 5.14 11.66 -5.89
C VAL A 85 3.71 11.44 -6.41
N MET A 86 3.04 10.37 -5.99
CA MET A 86 1.66 10.05 -6.42
C MET A 86 0.58 10.96 -5.81
N ALA A 87 0.94 11.84 -4.86
CA ALA A 87 0.02 12.80 -4.24
C ALA A 87 -0.64 13.73 -5.29
N ALA A 88 0.07 14.05 -6.37
CA ALA A 88 -0.43 14.92 -7.45
C ALA A 88 -1.46 14.23 -8.37
N PHE A 89 -1.72 12.93 -8.18
CA PHE A 89 -2.63 12.14 -9.02
C PHE A 89 -3.80 11.63 -8.17
N PRO A 90 -4.91 12.36 -8.04
CA PRO A 90 -6.09 11.88 -7.32
C PRO A 90 -6.62 10.56 -7.90
N LEU A 91 -7.06 9.65 -7.03
CA LEU A 91 -7.67 8.40 -7.47
C LEU A 91 -9.02 8.67 -8.13
N CYS A 92 -9.29 8.02 -9.26
CA CYS A 92 -10.64 7.97 -9.81
C CYS A 92 -11.53 7.06 -8.93
N PRO A 93 -12.86 7.15 -9.05
CA PRO A 93 -13.78 6.38 -8.19
C PRO A 93 -13.52 4.86 -8.20
N ALA A 94 -13.16 4.28 -9.36
CA ALA A 94 -12.88 2.86 -9.46
C ALA A 94 -11.60 2.46 -8.71
N CYS A 95 -10.52 3.25 -8.82
CA CYS A 95 -9.28 2.98 -8.11
C CYS A 95 -9.39 3.26 -6.61
N ASP A 96 -10.16 4.27 -6.22
CA ASP A 96 -10.43 4.59 -4.83
C ASP A 96 -11.24 3.50 -4.12
N LYS A 97 -12.22 2.91 -4.82
CA LYS A 97 -12.97 1.74 -4.32
C LYS A 97 -12.03 0.56 -4.02
N GLU A 98 -11.14 0.23 -4.96
CA GLU A 98 -10.17 -0.86 -4.78
C GLU A 98 -9.19 -0.55 -3.64
N TYR A 99 -8.67 0.67 -3.58
CA TYR A 99 -7.73 1.11 -2.53
C TYR A 99 -8.32 1.05 -1.11
N ARG A 100 -9.64 1.18 -0.99
CA ARG A 100 -10.36 1.12 0.29
C ARG A 100 -10.88 -0.27 0.63
N ASP A 101 -10.81 -1.22 -0.28
CA ASP A 101 -11.30 -2.58 -0.08
C ASP A 101 -10.17 -3.46 0.50
N PRO A 102 -10.28 -3.93 1.75
CA PRO A 102 -9.26 -4.78 2.36
C PRO A 102 -9.07 -6.13 1.68
N LEU A 103 -10.02 -6.54 0.83
CA LEU A 103 -9.98 -7.79 0.06
C LEU A 103 -9.41 -7.58 -1.36
N ASP A 104 -9.27 -6.34 -1.82
CA ASP A 104 -8.52 -6.06 -3.05
C ASP A 104 -7.01 -6.13 -2.76
N ARG A 105 -6.23 -6.48 -3.78
CA ARG A 105 -4.77 -6.55 -3.64
C ARG A 105 -4.09 -5.17 -3.69
N ARG A 106 -4.85 -4.07 -3.74
CA ARG A 106 -4.38 -2.73 -4.10
C ARG A 106 -4.39 -1.72 -2.98
#